data_AF-A0A3N0IMQ9-F1
#
_entry.id   AF-A0A3N0IMQ9-F1
#
_cell.length_a   1.000
_cell.length_b   1.000
_cell.length_c   1.000
_cell.angle_alpha   90.00
_cell.angle_beta   90.00
_cell.angle_gamma   90.00
#
_symmetry.space_group_name_H-M   'P 1'
#
loop_
_entity.id
_entity.type
_entity.pdbx_description
1 polymer ?
#
loop_
_entity_poly.entity_id
_entity_poly.type
_entity_poly.pdbx_seq_one_letter_code
_entity_poly.pdbx_strand_id
1 'polypeptide(L)'
;MEGNATNKKTARVGLMALVALALAAMFALSACAGGGKAAAEVAGEDRTNAKQVIMAAGDLFTMMDMGLTDADSPATISQDDPAYAEFFDKLLQYKKVADLDVQDVTITVSIQAVQASTAREDSQQVNYRYAVTQASMNVNGTAVSYNADKGFSKN
;
A
#
# COMPACT_ATOMS: atom_id res chain seq x y z
N MET A 1 71.78 -4.61 -1.65
CA MET A 1 71.70 -5.07 -0.25
C MET A 1 70.40 -4.51 0.30
N GLU A 2 69.37 -5.37 0.38
CA GLU A 2 68.71 -5.76 1.65
C GLU A 2 67.64 -4.72 2.02
N GLY A 3 66.40 -5.00 2.41
CA GLY A 3 65.62 -6.16 2.84
C GLY A 3 64.41 -5.54 3.56
N ASN A 4 63.19 -5.75 3.07
CA ASN A 4 62.12 -6.59 3.65
C ASN A 4 61.21 -5.95 4.73
N ALA A 5 59.91 -6.22 4.54
CA ALA A 5 58.76 -6.20 5.46
C ALA A 5 58.27 -4.82 5.98
N THR A 6 56.97 -4.48 6.04
CA THR A 6 55.84 -5.30 6.48
C THR A 6 54.49 -4.69 6.05
N ASN A 7 53.70 -5.50 5.36
CA ASN A 7 52.24 -5.68 5.42
C ASN A 7 51.41 -4.67 6.26
N LYS A 8 50.50 -3.92 5.62
CA LYS A 8 49.33 -3.32 6.28
C LYS A 8 48.05 -3.79 5.58
N LYS A 9 47.29 -4.61 6.31
CA LYS A 9 46.00 -5.18 5.95
C LYS A 9 45.01 -4.11 5.48
N THR A 10 44.49 -4.30 4.28
CA THR A 10 43.28 -3.68 3.76
C THR A 10 42.09 -4.06 4.63
N ALA A 11 41.62 -3.14 5.46
CA ALA A 11 40.38 -3.29 6.20
C ALA A 11 39.20 -3.11 5.21
N ARG A 12 38.61 -4.23 4.79
CA ARG A 12 37.28 -4.22 4.16
C ARG A 12 36.27 -3.87 5.24
N VAL A 13 35.78 -2.65 5.23
CA VAL A 13 34.64 -2.22 6.05
C VAL A 13 33.39 -2.87 5.44
N GLY A 14 33.02 -4.03 5.98
CA GLY A 14 31.73 -4.66 5.72
C GLY A 14 30.66 -3.88 6.47
N LEU A 15 29.88 -3.10 5.73
CA LEU A 15 28.66 -2.48 6.25
C LEU A 15 27.58 -3.56 6.26
N MET A 16 27.49 -4.32 7.36
CA MET A 16 26.35 -5.18 7.62
C MET A 16 25.15 -4.29 7.97
N ALA A 17 24.30 -4.05 6.98
CA ALA A 17 23.02 -3.38 7.17
C ALA A 17 22.13 -4.28 8.05
N LEU A 18 21.92 -3.85 9.30
CA LEU A 18 20.90 -4.38 10.20
C LEU A 18 19.52 -4.10 9.59
N VAL A 19 18.91 -5.10 8.96
CA VAL A 19 17.49 -5.08 8.62
C VAL A 19 16.72 -5.40 9.90
N ALA A 20 16.47 -4.37 10.70
CA ALA A 20 15.51 -4.45 11.79
C ALA A 20 14.09 -4.44 11.20
N LEU A 21 13.55 -5.62 10.93
CA LEU A 21 12.15 -5.81 10.54
C LEU A 21 11.25 -5.61 11.76
N ALA A 22 11.02 -4.36 12.16
CA ALA A 22 10.06 -4.01 13.19
C ALA A 22 8.73 -3.62 12.53
N LEU A 23 7.90 -4.62 12.19
CA LEU A 23 6.51 -4.40 11.81
C LEU A 23 5.70 -4.07 13.08
N ALA A 24 5.88 -2.87 13.60
CA ALA A 24 5.11 -2.36 14.72
C ALA A 24 3.76 -1.82 14.23
N ALA A 25 2.81 -2.71 13.96
CA ALA A 25 1.40 -2.32 13.85
C ALA A 25 0.85 -2.12 15.28
N MET A 26 1.13 -0.97 15.90
CA MET A 26 0.45 -0.55 17.12
C MET A 26 -0.98 -0.13 16.75
N PHE A 27 -1.94 -1.05 16.92
CA PHE A 27 -3.32 -0.68 17.17
C PHE A 27 -3.45 -0.26 18.63
N ALA A 28 -3.24 1.02 18.91
CA ALA A 28 -3.67 1.64 20.16
C ALA A 28 -3.94 3.14 19.97
N LEU A 29 -5.23 3.44 20.05
CA LEU A 29 -5.87 4.73 20.29
C LEU A 29 -5.04 5.70 21.15
N SER A 30 -4.72 6.88 20.61
CA SER A 30 -4.52 8.08 21.42
C SER A 30 -5.05 9.30 20.68
N ALA A 31 -6.20 9.79 21.14
CA ALA A 31 -6.60 11.16 20.93
C ALA A 31 -5.67 12.03 21.77
N CYS A 32 -4.91 12.92 21.13
CA CYS A 32 -4.27 14.04 21.82
C CYS A 32 -4.12 15.23 20.86
N ALA A 33 -4.50 16.39 21.38
CA ALA A 33 -4.66 17.65 20.68
C ALA A 33 -3.36 18.15 20.02
N GLY A 34 -3.44 18.56 18.77
CA GLY A 34 -2.37 19.25 18.06
C GLY A 34 -2.95 19.96 16.84
N GLY A 35 -2.90 21.29 16.84
CA GLY A 35 -3.52 22.16 15.84
C GLY A 35 -3.00 21.95 14.42
N GLY A 36 -3.67 21.08 13.68
CA GLY A 36 -3.80 21.14 12.23
C GLY A 36 -5.29 21.22 11.92
N LYS A 37 -5.67 21.87 10.82
CA LYS A 37 -7.05 21.90 10.31
C LYS A 37 -7.61 20.46 10.40
N ALA A 38 -8.47 20.19 11.39
CA ALA A 38 -8.99 18.86 11.61
C ALA A 38 -9.78 18.49 10.37
N ALA A 39 -9.37 17.43 9.69
CA ALA A 39 -10.16 16.88 8.61
C ALA A 39 -11.53 16.55 9.19
N ALA A 40 -12.61 16.92 8.49
CA ALA A 40 -13.96 16.73 9.02
C ALA A 40 -14.17 15.26 9.34
N GLU A 41 -14.60 14.99 10.58
CA GLU A 41 -14.73 13.64 11.11
C GLU A 41 -15.79 12.86 10.32
N VAL A 42 -15.42 11.66 9.88
CA VAL A 42 -16.31 10.71 9.19
C VAL A 42 -17.07 9.94 10.26
N ALA A 43 -18.39 9.80 10.12
CA ALA A 43 -19.19 9.05 11.08
C ALA A 43 -18.72 7.58 11.15
N GLY A 44 -18.92 6.92 12.29
CA GLY A 44 -18.38 5.58 12.54
C GLY A 44 -18.82 4.53 11.51
N GLU A 45 -20.06 4.62 11.04
CA GLU A 45 -20.62 3.74 10.02
C GLU A 45 -20.02 4.03 8.64
N ASP A 46 -20.03 5.29 8.19
CA ASP A 46 -19.41 5.73 6.93
C ASP A 46 -17.94 5.30 6.84
N ARG A 47 -17.20 5.45 7.95
CA ARG A 47 -15.80 5.04 8.05
C ARG A 47 -15.65 3.52 7.94
N THR A 48 -16.58 2.77 8.53
CA THR A 48 -16.56 1.31 8.48
C THR A 48 -16.80 0.81 7.05
N ASN A 49 -17.79 1.41 6.37
CA ASN A 49 -18.13 1.08 4.99
C ASN A 49 -16.97 1.42 4.05
N ALA A 50 -16.40 2.62 4.13
CA ALA A 50 -15.23 3.01 3.34
C ALA A 50 -14.02 2.09 3.60
N LYS A 51 -13.79 1.68 4.86
CA LYS A 51 -12.72 0.73 5.20
C LYS A 51 -12.95 -0.64 4.55
N GLN A 52 -14.18 -1.12 4.44
CA GLN A 52 -14.47 -2.38 3.74
C GLN A 52 -14.06 -2.31 2.27
N VAL A 53 -14.31 -1.18 1.60
CA VAL A 53 -13.87 -0.93 0.21
C VAL A 53 -12.34 -0.97 0.11
N ILE A 54 -11.61 -0.26 0.98
CA ILE A 54 -10.14 -0.24 0.98
C ILE A 54 -9.55 -1.64 1.21
N MET A 55 -10.11 -2.41 2.15
CA MET A 55 -9.65 -3.77 2.42
C MET A 55 -9.92 -4.70 1.25
N ALA A 56 -11.10 -4.62 0.62
CA ALA A 56 -11.44 -5.41 -0.55
C ALA A 56 -10.52 -5.09 -1.74
N ALA A 57 -10.25 -3.80 -1.98
CA ALA A 57 -9.27 -3.38 -3.00
C ALA A 57 -7.88 -3.93 -2.71
N GLY A 58 -7.42 -3.84 -1.45
CA GLY A 58 -6.16 -4.42 -0.99
C GLY A 58 -6.06 -5.93 -1.27
N ASP A 59 -7.11 -6.68 -0.97
CA ASP A 59 -7.17 -8.12 -1.24
C ASP A 59 -7.13 -8.39 -2.75
N LEU A 60 -7.88 -7.64 -3.56
CA LEU A 60 -7.90 -7.80 -5.01
C LEU A 60 -6.54 -7.53 -5.66
N PHE A 61 -5.77 -6.55 -5.17
CA PHE A 61 -4.40 -6.33 -5.63
C PHE A 61 -3.45 -7.52 -5.38
N THR A 62 -3.82 -8.46 -4.51
CA THR A 62 -3.05 -9.70 -4.31
C THR A 62 -3.52 -10.85 -5.19
N MET A 63 -4.72 -10.76 -5.76
CA MET A 63 -5.36 -11.81 -6.56
C MET A 63 -5.36 -11.51 -8.05
N MET A 64 -5.26 -10.25 -8.43
CA MET A 64 -5.31 -9.77 -9.80
C MET A 64 -3.94 -9.25 -10.23
N ASP A 65 -3.59 -9.53 -11.48
CA ASP A 65 -2.49 -8.83 -12.14
C ASP A 65 -3.03 -7.51 -12.68
N MET A 66 -2.57 -6.40 -12.12
CA MET A 66 -2.95 -5.06 -12.56
C MET A 66 -2.17 -4.60 -13.80
N GLY A 67 -1.18 -5.36 -14.25
CA GLY A 67 -0.27 -4.96 -15.33
C GLY A 67 0.66 -3.80 -14.94
N LEU A 68 0.81 -3.53 -13.64
CA LEU A 68 1.64 -2.46 -13.09
C LEU A 68 2.90 -3.03 -12.43
N THR A 69 3.96 -2.23 -12.45
CA THR A 69 5.27 -2.53 -11.89
C THR A 69 5.68 -1.47 -10.87
N ASP A 70 6.81 -1.68 -10.20
CA ASP A 70 7.37 -0.67 -9.29
C ASP A 70 7.79 0.62 -10.00
N ALA A 71 8.07 0.59 -11.31
CA ALA A 71 8.34 1.78 -12.10
C ALA A 71 7.11 2.70 -12.26
N ASP A 72 5.91 2.15 -12.08
CA ASP A 72 4.64 2.88 -12.18
C ASP A 72 4.23 3.50 -10.82
N SER A 73 5.03 3.30 -9.77
CA SER A 73 4.73 3.76 -8.41
C SER A 73 5.03 5.26 -8.21
N PRO A 74 4.12 6.05 -7.61
CA PRO A 74 2.74 5.69 -7.25
C PRO A 74 1.82 5.65 -8.46
N ALA A 75 0.93 4.66 -8.50
CA ALA A 75 -0.07 4.52 -9.56
C ALA A 75 -1.44 4.96 -9.06
N THR A 76 -2.19 5.68 -9.89
CA THR A 76 -3.59 6.04 -9.63
C THR A 76 -4.51 5.18 -10.50
N ILE A 77 -5.43 4.50 -9.86
CA ILE A 77 -6.38 3.55 -10.44
C ILE A 77 -7.77 4.14 -10.23
N SER A 78 -8.48 4.42 -11.31
CA SER A 78 -9.76 5.13 -11.26
C SER A 78 -10.87 4.33 -11.90
N GLN A 79 -12.08 4.40 -11.33
CA GLN A 79 -13.25 3.63 -11.74
C GLN A 79 -13.73 3.94 -13.17
N ASP A 80 -13.43 5.15 -13.65
CA ASP A 80 -13.74 5.59 -15.00
C ASP A 80 -12.69 5.17 -16.05
N ASP A 81 -11.55 4.61 -15.63
CA ASP A 81 -10.52 4.12 -16.54
C ASP A 81 -10.86 2.70 -17.03
N PRO A 82 -11.10 2.50 -18.34
CA PRO A 82 -11.46 1.19 -18.88
C PRO A 82 -10.37 0.13 -18.70
N ALA A 83 -9.10 0.51 -18.50
CA ALA A 83 -8.03 -0.44 -18.23
C ALA A 83 -8.24 -1.21 -16.91
N TYR A 84 -8.99 -0.63 -15.96
CA TYR A 84 -9.24 -1.21 -14.64
C TYR A 84 -10.68 -1.65 -14.43
N ALA A 85 -11.49 -1.72 -15.49
CA ALA A 85 -12.91 -2.07 -15.41
C ALA A 85 -13.15 -3.42 -14.72
N GLU A 86 -12.33 -4.45 -15.01
CA GLU A 86 -12.45 -5.76 -14.36
C GLU A 86 -12.14 -5.69 -12.85
N PHE A 87 -11.16 -4.88 -12.46
CA PHE A 87 -10.83 -4.68 -11.04
C PHE A 87 -12.02 -4.08 -10.29
N PHE A 88 -12.66 -3.05 -10.85
CA PHE A 88 -13.82 -2.42 -10.23
C PHE A 88 -15.06 -3.31 -10.26
N ASP A 89 -15.29 -4.08 -11.32
CA ASP A 89 -16.37 -5.08 -11.35
C ASP A 89 -16.22 -6.10 -10.21
N LYS A 90 -15.01 -6.65 -10.03
CA LYS A 90 -14.75 -7.57 -8.90
C LYS A 90 -14.80 -6.89 -7.54
N LEU A 91 -14.39 -5.63 -7.45
CA LEU A 91 -14.47 -4.85 -6.20
C LEU A 91 -15.92 -4.69 -5.76
N LEU A 92 -16.82 -4.32 -6.68
CA LEU A 92 -18.24 -4.16 -6.40
C LEU A 92 -18.93 -5.49 -6.11
N GLN A 93 -18.44 -6.61 -6.65
CA GLN A 93 -18.96 -7.95 -6.33
C GLN A 93 -18.34 -8.58 -5.05
N TYR A 94 -17.33 -7.94 -4.44
CA TYR A 94 -16.65 -8.48 -3.27
C TYR A 94 -17.64 -8.57 -2.10
N LYS A 95 -17.69 -9.72 -1.38
CA LYS A 95 -18.73 -10.04 -0.38
C LYS A 95 -19.03 -8.93 0.64
N LYS A 96 -18.02 -8.16 1.05
CA LYS A 96 -18.15 -7.08 2.04
C LYS A 96 -18.51 -5.72 1.43
N VAL A 97 -18.56 -5.62 0.11
CA VAL A 97 -18.80 -4.39 -0.67
C VAL A 97 -20.08 -4.50 -1.50
N ALA A 98 -20.51 -5.72 -1.86
CA ALA A 98 -21.67 -5.96 -2.72
C ALA A 98 -23.00 -5.37 -2.22
N ASP A 99 -23.14 -5.14 -0.92
CA ASP A 99 -24.33 -4.52 -0.32
C ASP A 99 -24.17 -2.99 -0.13
N LEU A 100 -23.05 -2.41 -0.56
CA LEU A 100 -22.77 -0.97 -0.49
C LEU A 100 -22.97 -0.33 -1.86
N ASP A 101 -23.51 0.88 -1.88
CA ASP A 101 -23.53 1.73 -3.07
C ASP A 101 -22.18 2.46 -3.17
N VAL A 102 -21.27 1.96 -4.00
CA VAL A 102 -19.90 2.47 -4.14
C VAL A 102 -19.67 3.06 -5.52
N GLN A 103 -19.32 4.35 -5.56
CA GLN A 103 -19.16 5.14 -6.79
C GLN A 103 -17.93 6.07 -6.70
N ASP A 104 -17.55 6.64 -7.83
CA ASP A 104 -16.49 7.65 -7.96
C ASP A 104 -15.16 7.23 -7.29
N VAL A 105 -14.81 5.95 -7.43
CA VAL A 105 -13.65 5.40 -6.72
C VAL A 105 -12.35 5.73 -7.46
N THR A 106 -11.42 6.35 -6.75
CA THR A 106 -10.03 6.54 -7.16
C THR A 106 -9.12 6.02 -6.06
N ILE A 107 -8.14 5.18 -6.40
CA ILE A 107 -7.21 4.55 -5.46
C ILE A 107 -5.77 4.85 -5.91
N THR A 108 -4.96 5.43 -5.03
CA THR A 108 -3.53 5.61 -5.26
C THR A 108 -2.75 4.56 -4.49
N VAL A 109 -1.96 3.77 -5.20
CA VAL A 109 -1.16 2.67 -4.66
C VAL A 109 0.32 2.95 -4.80
N SER A 110 1.08 2.54 -3.78
CA SER A 110 2.53 2.35 -3.91
C SER A 110 2.80 0.91 -4.32
N ILE A 111 3.77 0.73 -5.21
CA ILE A 111 4.13 -0.58 -5.77
C ILE A 111 5.60 -0.84 -5.45
N GLN A 112 5.89 -2.04 -4.94
CA GLN A 112 7.24 -2.47 -4.61
C GLN A 112 7.54 -3.84 -5.23
N ALA A 113 8.68 -3.94 -5.91
CA ALA A 113 9.21 -5.21 -6.38
C ALA A 113 9.79 -6.01 -5.21
N VAL A 114 9.28 -7.22 -4.98
CA VAL A 114 9.78 -8.15 -3.98
C VAL A 114 10.26 -9.40 -4.68
N GLN A 115 11.55 -9.69 -4.55
CA GLN A 115 12.13 -10.92 -5.07
C GLN A 115 11.68 -12.09 -4.18
N ALA A 116 10.97 -13.03 -4.79
CA ALA A 116 10.62 -14.30 -4.19
C ALA A 116 11.69 -15.33 -4.58
N SER A 117 12.39 -15.84 -3.57
CA SER A 117 13.31 -16.96 -3.74
C SER A 117 12.52 -18.18 -4.19
N THR A 118 12.96 -18.84 -5.26
CA THR A 118 12.40 -20.13 -5.66
C THR A 118 13.29 -21.27 -5.17
N ALA A 119 12.80 -22.51 -5.26
CA ALA A 119 13.57 -23.69 -4.87
C ALA A 119 14.81 -23.93 -5.76
N ARG A 120 14.93 -23.23 -6.90
CA ARG A 120 16.11 -23.25 -7.74
C ARG A 120 16.89 -21.95 -7.56
N GLU A 121 18.19 -22.10 -7.34
CA GLU A 121 19.12 -20.99 -7.10
C GLU A 121 19.27 -20.06 -8.32
N ASP A 122 18.94 -20.53 -9.52
CA ASP A 122 18.98 -19.78 -10.79
C ASP A 122 17.64 -19.13 -11.18
N SER A 123 16.59 -19.29 -10.37
CA SER A 123 15.26 -18.74 -10.65
C SER A 123 14.81 -17.81 -9.53
N GLN A 124 14.67 -16.53 -9.86
CA GLN A 124 14.05 -15.53 -8.99
C GLN A 124 12.76 -15.06 -9.66
N GLN A 125 11.67 -15.04 -8.89
CA GLN A 125 10.42 -14.47 -9.35
C GLN A 125 10.25 -13.09 -8.72
N VAL A 126 9.93 -12.08 -9.53
CA VAL A 126 9.58 -10.75 -9.01
C VAL A 126 8.08 -10.72 -8.78
N ASN A 127 7.68 -10.44 -7.54
CA ASN A 127 6.29 -10.22 -7.16
C ASN A 127 6.12 -8.74 -6.82
N TYR A 128 5.13 -8.09 -7.43
CA TYR A 128 4.80 -6.71 -7.09
C TYR A 128 3.83 -6.67 -5.92
N ARG A 129 4.15 -5.85 -4.92
CA ARG A 129 3.34 -5.62 -3.72
C ARG A 129 2.72 -4.24 -3.80
N TYR A 130 1.40 -4.21 -3.68
CA TYR A 130 0.61 -2.98 -3.69
C TYR A 130 0.24 -2.60 -2.27
N ALA A 131 0.38 -1.32 -1.95
CA ALA A 131 -0.16 -0.75 -0.73
C ALA A 131 -0.97 0.49 -1.06
N VAL A 132 -2.25 0.50 -0.65
CA VAL A 132 -3.14 1.66 -0.81
C VAL A 132 -2.62 2.80 0.08
N THR A 133 -2.21 3.88 -0.55
CA THR A 133 -1.69 5.07 0.14
C THR A 133 -2.75 6.16 0.26
N GLN A 134 -3.62 6.27 -0.75
CA GLN A 134 -4.74 7.19 -0.76
C GLN A 134 -5.93 6.56 -1.47
N ALA A 135 -7.13 7.01 -1.13
CA ALA A 135 -8.30 6.74 -1.93
C ALA A 135 -9.35 7.83 -1.75
N SER A 136 -10.18 8.01 -2.75
CA SER A 136 -11.40 8.81 -2.71
C SER A 136 -12.54 7.96 -3.25
N MET A 137 -13.72 8.07 -2.64
CA MET A 137 -14.89 7.29 -3.03
C MET A 137 -16.16 7.95 -2.50
N ASN A 138 -17.29 7.62 -3.11
CA ASN A 138 -18.61 7.80 -2.55
C ASN A 138 -19.14 6.44 -2.08
N VAL A 139 -19.55 6.33 -0.82
CA VAL A 139 -20.13 5.11 -0.25
C VAL A 139 -21.47 5.44 0.39
N ASN A 140 -22.55 4.85 -0.10
CA ASN A 140 -23.93 5.08 0.34
C ASN A 140 -24.31 6.58 0.35
N GLY A 141 -23.83 7.33 -0.64
CA GLY A 141 -24.06 8.78 -0.76
C GLY A 141 -23.12 9.66 0.07
N THR A 142 -22.21 9.06 0.85
CA THR A 142 -21.20 9.80 1.63
C THR A 142 -19.86 9.81 0.89
N ALA A 143 -19.36 10.99 0.56
CA ALA A 143 -18.03 11.18 0.01
C ALA A 143 -16.96 11.05 1.11
N VAL A 144 -16.04 10.09 0.95
CA VAL A 144 -14.99 9.76 1.92
C VAL A 144 -13.64 9.71 1.21
N SER A 145 -12.65 10.33 1.85
CA SER A 145 -11.23 10.18 1.54
C SER A 145 -10.53 9.31 2.56
N TYR A 146 -9.51 8.60 2.09
CA TYR A 146 -8.54 7.89 2.89
C TYR A 146 -7.12 8.36 2.51
N ASN A 147 -6.28 8.53 3.52
CA ASN A 147 -4.85 8.70 3.37
C ASN A 147 -4.14 7.87 4.44
N ALA A 148 -3.09 7.13 4.08
CA ALA A 148 -2.43 6.20 5.00
C ALA A 148 -1.85 6.89 6.25
N ASP A 149 -1.39 8.14 6.13
CA ASP A 149 -0.79 8.89 7.24
C ASP A 149 -1.85 9.63 8.08
N LYS A 150 -2.98 10.01 7.47
CA LYS A 150 -4.01 10.86 8.10
C LYS A 150 -5.30 10.14 8.48
N GLY A 151 -5.50 8.91 7.98
CA GLY A 151 -6.74 8.16 8.15
C GLY A 151 -7.86 8.63 7.22
N PHE A 152 -9.10 8.47 7.69
CA PHE A 152 -10.31 8.80 6.92
C PHE A 152 -10.76 10.25 7.20
N SER A 153 -11.24 10.92 6.16
CA SER A 153 -11.81 12.26 6.23
C SER A 153 -12.98 12.40 5.26
N LYS A 154 -13.89 13.34 5.51
CA LYS A 154 -14.86 13.74 4.48
C LYS A 154 -14.17 14.48 3.34
N ASN A 155 -14.64 14.25 2.12
CA ASN A 155 -14.27 15.03 0.93
C ASN A 155 -14.96 16.39 0.91
#